data_AF-A0A2V7VYA1-F1
#
_entry.id   AF-A0A2V7VYA1-F1
#
_cell.length_a   1.000
_cell.length_b   1.000
_cell.length_c   1.000
_cell.angle_alpha   90.00
_cell.angle_beta   90.00
_cell.angle_gamma   90.00
#
_symmetry.space_group_name_H-M   'P 1'
#
loop_
_entity.id
_entity.type
_entity.pdbx_description
1 polymer ?
#
loop_
_entity_poly.entity_id
_entity_poly.type
_entity_poly.pdbx_seq_one_letter_code
_entity_poly.pdbx_strand_id
1 'polypeptide(L)'
;MKRTFVITAALLFAATTAFADLHGSWTASVSDTKPGRLHMNITRGNNHQFGNSMNIADFTNLTEGQVNSGVAAPVQFQLARDAGTVSFEGTFKNGDGAGQWTFAPSRSYVASIRALGVDFDDEKTDEDDLLGYALLDVSTSYIKSMMSIGYRESMDKYTSMRIFNVTPEYVAEMRDAGFDHLSADDLVTTRIHKVTPDYIRQMRAAGWKLSLDELVSTRIHKATPEFAEEMRKLGYPDLSYDDLIAFRIHKVTPEFIKDLRELGYDHVSADNLVSMRIFKVTPEYIRDLKAAGYSGIPVEKLIDMKIHRIDITKLK
;
A
#
# COMPACT_ATOMS: atom_id res chain seq x y z
N MET A 1 1.05 -7.16 -65.92
CA MET A 1 1.83 -6.13 -65.19
C MET A 1 0.86 -5.15 -64.53
N LYS A 2 0.62 -5.27 -63.22
CA LYS A 2 -0.13 -4.26 -62.44
C LYS A 2 0.87 -3.58 -61.51
N ARG A 3 0.99 -2.25 -61.64
CA ARG A 3 1.94 -1.40 -60.92
C ARG A 3 1.40 -1.11 -59.52
N THR A 4 2.13 -1.51 -58.50
CA THR A 4 1.86 -1.16 -57.11
C THR A 4 2.40 0.24 -56.84
N PHE A 5 1.53 1.18 -56.48
CA PHE A 5 1.92 2.48 -55.96
C PHE A 5 2.26 2.33 -54.47
N VAL A 6 3.49 2.69 -54.09
CA VAL A 6 3.88 2.85 -52.68
C VAL A 6 3.64 4.31 -52.32
N ILE A 7 2.69 4.56 -51.43
CA ILE A 7 2.47 5.87 -50.81
C ILE A 7 3.40 5.95 -49.61
N THR A 8 4.48 6.73 -49.74
CA THR A 8 5.35 7.06 -48.60
C THR A 8 4.67 8.14 -47.77
N ALA A 9 4.13 7.76 -46.61
CA ALA A 9 3.66 8.72 -45.61
C ALA A 9 4.89 9.36 -44.95
N ALA A 10 5.18 10.62 -45.30
CA ALA A 10 6.18 11.41 -44.60
C ALA A 10 5.54 11.95 -43.30
N LEU A 11 5.94 11.37 -42.16
CA LEU A 11 5.65 11.94 -40.84
C LEU A 11 6.54 13.18 -40.66
N LEU A 12 5.91 14.37 -40.71
CA LEU A 12 6.54 15.61 -40.26
C LEU A 12 6.71 15.55 -38.73
N PHE A 13 7.92 15.30 -38.27
CA PHE A 13 8.31 15.68 -36.92
C PHE A 13 8.65 17.16 -36.93
N ALA A 14 7.81 17.97 -36.29
CA ALA A 14 8.17 19.34 -35.96
C ALA A 14 9.41 19.28 -35.06
N ALA A 15 10.52 19.86 -35.54
CA ALA A 15 11.71 20.05 -34.73
C ALA A 15 11.36 21.00 -33.57
N THR A 16 11.13 20.44 -32.39
CA THR A 16 11.02 21.21 -31.16
C THR A 16 12.41 21.60 -30.71
N THR A 17 12.60 22.91 -30.60
CA THR A 17 13.78 23.59 -30.08
C THR A 17 14.25 22.99 -28.75
N ALA A 18 15.55 22.72 -28.67
CA ALA A 18 16.27 22.27 -27.48
C ALA A 18 16.03 23.19 -26.27
N PHE A 19 15.14 22.75 -25.38
CA PHE A 19 15.24 23.01 -23.94
C PHE A 19 15.68 21.68 -23.31
N ALA A 20 16.26 21.70 -22.11
CA ALA A 20 16.92 20.53 -21.54
C ALA A 20 15.97 19.32 -21.49
N ASP A 21 16.14 18.38 -22.41
CA ASP A 21 15.33 17.17 -22.46
C ASP A 21 15.85 16.24 -21.37
N LEU A 22 15.14 16.16 -20.25
CA LEU A 22 15.34 15.09 -19.28
C LEU A 22 15.27 13.76 -20.04
N HIS A 23 16.27 12.91 -19.86
CA HIS A 23 16.39 11.67 -20.62
C HIS A 23 16.99 10.56 -19.76
N GLY A 24 16.84 9.33 -20.23
CA GLY A 24 17.45 8.19 -19.60
C GLY A 24 17.04 6.89 -20.29
N SER A 25 17.23 5.78 -19.60
CA SER A 25 16.86 4.47 -20.12
C SER A 25 15.54 3.98 -19.51
N TRP A 26 14.84 3.12 -20.24
CA TRP A 26 13.68 2.40 -19.72
C TRP A 26 13.81 0.91 -19.99
N THR A 27 13.18 0.13 -19.13
CA THR A 27 12.86 -1.28 -19.37
C THR A 27 11.38 -1.50 -19.10
N ALA A 28 10.80 -2.51 -19.72
CA ALA A 28 9.42 -2.88 -19.47
C ALA A 28 9.20 -4.37 -19.67
N SER A 29 8.22 -4.92 -18.95
CA SER A 29 7.72 -6.28 -19.15
C SER A 29 6.20 -6.31 -19.04
N VAL A 30 5.56 -7.19 -19.81
CA VAL A 30 4.11 -7.44 -19.66
C VAL A 30 3.81 -8.05 -18.29
N SER A 31 2.67 -7.68 -17.70
CA SER A 31 2.26 -8.26 -16.43
C SER A 31 1.70 -9.66 -16.61
N ASP A 32 2.30 -10.65 -15.94
CA ASP A 32 1.82 -12.04 -15.92
C ASP A 32 0.41 -12.21 -15.32
N THR A 33 0.01 -11.27 -14.46
CA THR A 33 -1.24 -11.36 -13.68
C THR A 33 -2.33 -10.42 -14.19
N LYS A 34 -1.98 -9.44 -15.03
CA LYS A 34 -2.91 -8.42 -15.52
C LYS A 34 -2.64 -8.14 -17.02
N PRO A 35 -3.30 -8.89 -17.93
CA PRO A 35 -3.17 -8.66 -19.37
C PRO A 35 -3.41 -7.20 -19.75
N GLY A 36 -2.69 -6.71 -20.77
CA GLY A 36 -2.77 -5.32 -21.22
C GLY A 36 -2.01 -4.30 -20.38
N ARG A 37 -1.26 -4.74 -19.36
CA ARG A 37 -0.40 -3.87 -18.53
C ARG A 37 1.08 -4.12 -18.77
N LEU A 38 1.85 -3.03 -18.78
CA LEU A 38 3.31 -3.03 -18.76
C LEU A 38 3.78 -2.63 -17.36
N HIS A 39 4.63 -3.44 -16.74
CA HIS A 39 5.49 -3.00 -15.66
C HIS A 39 6.68 -2.29 -16.30
N MET A 40 6.74 -0.97 -16.15
CA MET A 40 7.81 -0.14 -16.70
C MET A 40 8.72 0.34 -15.60
N ASN A 41 10.00 0.41 -15.92
CA ASN A 41 11.03 0.98 -15.08
C ASN A 41 11.79 2.04 -15.88
N ILE A 42 11.87 3.25 -15.35
CA ILE A 42 12.51 4.41 -15.96
C ILE A 42 13.68 4.80 -15.08
N THR A 43 14.87 4.90 -15.67
CA THR A 43 16.12 5.19 -14.96
C THR A 43 16.73 6.48 -15.49
N ARG A 44 17.17 7.36 -14.58
CA ARG A 44 17.91 8.60 -14.87
C ARG A 44 19.16 8.69 -14.00
N GLY A 45 20.33 8.76 -14.64
CA GLY A 45 21.62 8.76 -13.92
C GLY A 45 21.77 7.54 -13.00
N ASN A 46 22.52 7.69 -11.90
CA ASN A 46 22.86 6.55 -11.04
C ASN A 46 21.87 6.27 -9.91
N ASN A 47 21.00 7.23 -9.56
CA ASN A 47 20.21 7.17 -8.32
C ASN A 47 18.70 7.39 -8.51
N HIS A 48 18.22 7.71 -9.72
CA HIS A 48 16.79 7.92 -9.96
C HIS A 48 16.24 6.75 -10.75
N GLN A 49 15.40 5.97 -10.10
CA GLN A 49 14.68 4.87 -10.71
C GLN A 49 13.22 4.96 -10.30
N PHE A 50 12.33 4.95 -11.29
CA PHE A 50 10.89 4.97 -11.09
C PHE A 50 10.26 3.76 -11.78
N GLY A 51 9.62 2.90 -10.98
CA GLY A 51 8.91 1.73 -11.47
C GLY A 51 7.41 1.90 -11.30
N ASN A 52 6.63 1.70 -12.37
CA ASN A 52 5.18 1.73 -12.29
C ASN A 52 4.54 0.79 -13.32
N SER A 53 3.35 0.30 -13.01
CA SER A 53 2.54 -0.50 -13.94
C SER A 53 1.51 0.38 -14.65
N MET A 54 1.62 0.51 -15.97
CA MET A 54 0.74 1.34 -16.80
C MET A 54 -0.06 0.47 -17.78
N ASN A 55 -1.21 0.94 -18.26
CA ASN A 55 -1.93 0.21 -19.29
C ASN A 55 -1.31 0.52 -20.65
N ILE A 56 -1.22 -0.46 -21.54
CA ILE A 56 -0.69 -0.25 -22.90
C ILE A 56 -1.50 0.83 -23.63
N ALA A 57 -2.82 0.87 -23.39
CA ALA A 57 -3.72 1.86 -23.95
C ALA A 57 -3.47 3.31 -23.48
N ASP A 58 -2.69 3.52 -22.41
CA ASP A 58 -2.29 4.86 -21.97
C ASP A 58 -1.23 5.48 -22.89
N PHE A 59 -0.58 4.67 -23.73
CA PHE A 59 0.46 5.12 -24.65
C PHE A 59 -0.11 5.35 -26.05
N THR A 60 0.31 6.45 -26.68
CA THR A 60 0.09 6.65 -28.10
C THR A 60 1.18 5.95 -28.89
N ASN A 61 0.82 5.30 -30.00
CA ASN A 61 1.72 4.56 -30.91
C ASN A 61 2.39 3.31 -30.32
N LEU A 62 1.82 2.73 -29.26
CA LEU A 62 2.19 1.40 -28.77
C LEU A 62 0.98 0.46 -28.87
N THR A 63 1.17 -0.70 -29.49
CA THR A 63 0.13 -1.74 -29.62
C THR A 63 0.55 -3.02 -28.94
N GLU A 64 -0.43 -3.83 -28.50
CA GLU A 64 -0.16 -5.14 -27.93
C GLU A 64 0.58 -6.07 -28.90
N GLY A 65 0.34 -5.95 -30.21
CA GLY A 65 1.04 -6.72 -31.24
C GLY A 65 2.53 -6.40 -31.33
N GLN A 66 2.90 -5.12 -31.15
CA GLN A 66 4.32 -4.72 -31.08
C GLN A 66 4.98 -5.23 -29.80
N VAL A 67 4.29 -5.09 -28.66
CA VAL A 67 4.80 -5.54 -27.35
C VAL A 67 5.04 -7.05 -27.32
N ASN A 68 4.09 -7.83 -27.85
CA ASN A 68 4.13 -9.30 -27.83
C ASN A 68 4.77 -9.93 -29.08
N SER A 69 5.44 -9.13 -29.91
CA SER A 69 6.06 -9.64 -31.14
C SER A 69 7.12 -10.71 -30.83
N GLY A 70 7.05 -11.84 -31.56
CA GLY A 70 8.02 -12.94 -31.46
C GLY A 70 9.44 -12.57 -31.93
N VAL A 71 9.54 -11.49 -32.71
CA VAL A 71 10.79 -10.91 -33.19
C VAL A 71 10.99 -9.52 -32.58
N ALA A 72 12.24 -9.08 -32.48
CA ALA A 72 12.58 -7.74 -32.02
C ALA A 72 11.87 -6.67 -32.89
N ALA A 73 10.90 -5.99 -32.30
CA ALA A 73 10.09 -4.95 -32.92
C ALA A 73 10.55 -3.57 -32.43
N PRO A 74 11.11 -2.71 -33.30
CA PRO A 74 11.39 -1.32 -32.95
C PRO A 74 10.09 -0.58 -32.59
N VAL A 75 10.14 0.25 -31.56
CA VAL A 75 8.99 1.02 -31.09
C VAL A 75 9.36 2.48 -30.85
N GLN A 76 8.41 3.36 -31.14
CA GLN A 76 8.41 4.75 -30.72
C GLN A 76 7.01 5.08 -30.23
N PHE A 77 6.88 5.43 -28.96
CA PHE A 77 5.59 5.67 -28.32
C PHE A 77 5.69 6.79 -27.30
N GLN A 78 4.55 7.33 -26.88
CA GLN A 78 4.53 8.47 -25.96
C GLN A 78 3.50 8.27 -24.87
N LEU A 79 3.81 8.80 -23.68
CA LEU A 79 2.88 9.02 -22.59
C LEU A 79 2.63 10.53 -22.50
N ALA A 80 1.50 10.98 -23.05
CA ALA A 80 1.08 12.37 -22.99
C ALA A 80 0.23 12.61 -21.74
N ARG A 81 0.70 13.50 -20.86
CA ARG A 81 0.03 13.87 -19.60
C ARG A 81 0.01 15.38 -19.46
N ASP A 82 -0.83 15.88 -18.55
CA ASP A 82 -0.94 17.32 -18.28
C ASP A 82 0.43 17.94 -17.99
N ALA A 83 1.21 17.31 -17.09
CA ALA A 83 2.52 17.81 -16.63
C ALA A 83 3.64 17.73 -17.68
N GLY A 84 3.44 16.99 -18.76
CA GLY A 84 4.41 16.88 -19.85
C GLY A 84 4.25 15.59 -20.65
N THR A 85 5.07 15.45 -21.69
CA THR A 85 5.06 14.27 -22.56
C THR A 85 6.37 13.50 -22.39
N VAL A 86 6.26 12.23 -22.03
CA VAL A 86 7.40 11.30 -22.05
C VAL A 86 7.41 10.60 -23.40
N SER A 87 8.49 10.74 -24.16
CA SER A 87 8.71 10.01 -25.41
C SER A 87 9.64 8.84 -25.17
N PHE A 88 9.28 7.68 -25.70
CA PHE A 88 10.05 6.44 -25.57
C PHE A 88 10.45 5.95 -26.96
N GLU A 89 11.71 5.54 -27.08
CA GLU A 89 12.21 4.79 -28.23
C GLU A 89 12.91 3.53 -27.75
N GLY A 90 12.84 2.45 -28.52
CA GLY A 90 13.50 1.20 -28.16
C GLY A 90 13.00 0.02 -28.95
N THR A 91 13.00 -1.15 -28.30
CA THR A 91 12.59 -2.41 -28.92
C THR A 91 11.78 -3.24 -27.92
N PHE A 92 10.77 -3.95 -28.42
CA PHE A 92 10.08 -5.02 -27.71
C PHE A 92 10.34 -6.38 -28.36
N LYS A 93 10.36 -7.44 -27.57
CA LYS A 93 10.36 -8.84 -28.01
C LYS A 93 9.75 -9.71 -26.92
N ASN A 94 8.79 -10.56 -27.28
CA ASN A 94 8.16 -11.53 -26.37
C ASN A 94 7.61 -10.89 -25.07
N GLY A 95 7.12 -9.65 -25.13
CA GLY A 95 6.58 -8.95 -23.96
C GLY A 95 7.62 -8.17 -23.13
N ASP A 96 8.91 -8.34 -23.39
CA ASP A 96 9.99 -7.55 -22.77
C ASP A 96 10.43 -6.41 -23.69
N GLY A 97 10.70 -5.24 -23.13
CA GLY A 97 11.18 -4.08 -23.87
C GLY A 97 12.25 -3.30 -23.14
N ALA A 98 13.07 -2.59 -23.91
CA ALA A 98 14.06 -1.66 -23.39
C ALA A 98 14.40 -0.58 -24.41
N GLY A 99 14.90 0.56 -23.91
CA GLY A 99 15.35 1.65 -24.77
C GLY A 99 15.67 2.93 -24.02
N GLN A 100 15.51 4.06 -24.70
CA GLN A 100 15.74 5.41 -24.18
C GLN A 100 14.42 6.19 -24.12
N TRP A 101 14.37 7.16 -23.22
CA TRP A 101 13.26 8.09 -23.11
C TRP A 101 13.75 9.53 -23.03
N THR A 102 12.89 10.45 -23.43
CA THR A 102 13.03 11.89 -23.21
C THR A 102 11.74 12.44 -22.62
N PHE A 103 11.81 13.58 -21.93
CA PHE A 103 10.66 14.24 -21.33
C PHE A 103 10.63 15.72 -21.69
N ALA A 104 9.47 16.13 -22.21
CA ALA A 104 9.16 17.53 -22.50
C ALA A 104 8.16 18.06 -21.46
N PRO A 105 8.59 18.93 -20.52
CA PRO A 105 7.72 19.48 -19.48
C PRO A 105 6.67 20.45 -20.02
N SER A 106 5.51 20.50 -19.37
CA SER A 106 4.38 21.36 -19.76
C SER A 106 4.31 22.65 -18.93
N ARG A 107 4.68 23.79 -19.53
CA ARG A 107 4.56 25.10 -18.87
C ARG A 107 3.10 25.53 -18.63
N SER A 108 2.18 25.10 -19.49
CA SER A 108 0.75 25.39 -19.34
C SER A 108 0.16 24.67 -18.14
N TYR A 109 0.67 23.48 -17.80
CA TYR A 109 0.29 22.78 -16.58
C TYR A 109 0.72 23.55 -15.33
N VAL A 110 1.97 23.98 -15.24
CA VAL A 110 2.46 24.82 -14.13
C VAL A 110 1.59 26.08 -13.97
N ALA A 111 1.29 26.77 -15.08
CA ALA A 111 0.42 27.94 -15.06
C ALA A 111 -1.00 27.60 -14.57
N SER A 112 -1.54 26.45 -14.98
CA SER A 112 -2.88 25.98 -14.57
C SER A 112 -2.94 25.65 -13.09
N ILE A 113 -1.95 24.96 -12.54
CA ILE A 113 -1.89 24.62 -11.11
C ILE A 113 -1.72 25.88 -10.25
N ARG A 114 -0.85 26.81 -10.64
CA ARG A 114 -0.72 28.11 -9.97
C ARG A 114 -2.02 28.92 -10.01
N ALA A 115 -2.75 28.88 -11.13
CA ALA A 115 -4.05 29.54 -11.25
C ALA A 115 -5.14 28.90 -10.36
N LEU A 116 -4.97 27.65 -9.93
CA LEU A 116 -5.84 27.01 -8.94
C LEU A 116 -5.48 27.40 -7.50
N GLY A 117 -4.38 28.15 -7.29
CA GLY A 117 -3.86 28.50 -5.97
C GLY A 117 -3.24 27.32 -5.24
N VAL A 118 -2.72 26.34 -5.98
CA VAL A 118 -1.98 25.20 -5.42
C VAL A 118 -0.50 25.54 -5.46
N ASP A 119 0.14 25.47 -4.29
CA ASP A 119 1.54 25.78 -4.12
C ASP A 119 2.41 24.58 -4.52
N PHE A 120 3.52 24.90 -5.20
CA PHE A 120 4.66 24.01 -5.35
C PHE A 120 5.60 24.32 -4.19
N ASP A 121 6.14 23.30 -3.53
CA ASP A 121 6.92 23.47 -2.28
C ASP A 121 8.21 24.31 -2.48
N ASP A 122 8.67 24.48 -3.72
CA ASP A 122 9.78 25.36 -4.09
C ASP A 122 9.37 26.49 -5.05
N GLU A 123 9.99 27.68 -4.90
CA GLU A 123 9.87 28.81 -5.86
C GLU A 123 10.29 28.39 -7.29
N LYS A 124 11.04 27.30 -7.41
CA LYS A 124 11.42 26.65 -8.67
C LYS A 124 10.89 25.22 -8.68
N THR A 125 9.71 25.00 -9.25
CA THR A 125 9.34 23.69 -9.77
C THR A 125 10.42 23.27 -10.77
N ASP A 126 11.17 22.21 -10.48
CA ASP A 126 12.17 21.72 -11.41
C ASP A 126 11.56 20.72 -12.42
N GLU A 127 12.33 20.37 -13.44
CA GLU A 127 11.83 19.48 -14.49
C GLU A 127 11.59 18.04 -13.98
N ASP A 128 12.24 17.63 -12.89
CA ASP A 128 12.07 16.32 -12.27
C ASP A 128 10.75 16.21 -11.51
N ASP A 129 10.30 17.27 -10.86
CA ASP A 129 8.97 17.32 -10.26
C ASP A 129 7.89 17.11 -11.32
N LEU A 130 8.02 17.80 -12.45
CA LEU A 130 7.08 17.69 -13.56
C LEU A 130 7.08 16.29 -14.18
N LEU A 131 8.25 15.65 -14.27
CA LEU A 131 8.35 14.25 -14.69
C LEU A 131 7.62 13.36 -13.69
N GLY A 132 7.84 13.54 -12.38
CA GLY A 132 7.13 12.80 -11.33
C GLY A 132 5.62 12.95 -11.41
N TYR A 133 5.12 14.17 -11.57
CA TYR A 133 3.69 14.45 -11.74
C TYR A 133 3.12 13.81 -13.00
N ALA A 134 3.86 13.80 -14.12
CA ALA A 134 3.44 13.13 -15.34
C ALA A 134 3.35 11.60 -15.13
N LEU A 135 4.36 10.99 -14.52
CA LEU A 135 4.44 9.55 -14.30
C LEU A 135 3.42 9.01 -13.28
N LEU A 136 3.02 9.84 -12.32
CA LEU A 136 1.95 9.56 -11.34
C LEU A 136 0.56 10.04 -11.80
N ASP A 137 0.51 10.69 -12.96
CA ASP A 137 -0.68 11.35 -13.51
C ASP A 137 -1.38 12.26 -12.48
N VAL A 138 -0.58 13.08 -11.78
CA VAL A 138 -1.08 14.19 -10.96
C VAL A 138 -1.62 15.25 -11.91
N SER A 139 -2.83 15.03 -12.42
CA SER A 139 -3.44 15.86 -13.46
C SER A 139 -4.21 17.05 -12.88
N THR A 140 -4.41 18.08 -13.71
CA THR A 140 -5.24 19.24 -13.36
C THR A 140 -6.67 18.80 -13.06
N SER A 141 -7.18 17.80 -13.78
CA SER A 141 -8.52 17.26 -13.57
C SER A 141 -8.64 16.52 -12.23
N TYR A 142 -7.62 15.75 -11.85
CA TYR A 142 -7.55 15.09 -10.54
C TYR A 142 -7.50 16.11 -9.39
N ILE A 143 -6.64 17.14 -9.50
CA ILE A 143 -6.56 18.19 -8.48
C ILE A 143 -7.93 18.89 -8.33
N LYS A 144 -8.55 19.28 -9.46
CA LYS A 144 -9.89 19.91 -9.44
C LYS A 144 -10.96 19.01 -8.84
N SER A 145 -10.94 17.71 -9.09
CA SER A 145 -11.93 16.78 -8.54
C SER A 145 -11.76 16.56 -7.03
N MET A 146 -10.53 16.60 -6.52
CA MET A 146 -10.26 16.57 -5.08
C MET A 146 -10.64 17.90 -4.41
N MET A 147 -10.34 19.04 -5.03
CA MET A 147 -10.74 20.37 -4.54
C MET A 147 -12.26 20.52 -4.45
N SER A 148 -13.02 19.94 -5.40
CA SER A 148 -14.49 20.05 -5.42
C SER A 148 -15.16 19.32 -4.26
N ILE A 149 -14.48 18.34 -3.67
CA ILE A 149 -14.94 17.60 -2.48
C ILE A 149 -14.24 18.04 -1.19
N GLY A 150 -13.51 19.16 -1.22
CA GLY A 150 -12.98 19.84 -0.03
C GLY A 150 -11.48 19.71 0.21
N TYR A 151 -10.74 18.92 -0.57
CA TYR A 151 -9.29 18.76 -0.41
C TYR A 151 -8.55 19.79 -1.23
N ARG A 152 -8.15 20.89 -0.58
CA ARG A 152 -7.27 21.93 -1.14
C ARG A 152 -5.91 21.77 -0.50
N GLU A 153 -5.03 21.06 -1.18
CA GLU A 153 -3.78 20.55 -0.63
C GLU A 153 -2.57 21.07 -1.44
N SER A 154 -1.36 20.89 -0.92
CA SER A 154 -0.13 21.17 -1.67
C SER A 154 0.12 20.12 -2.76
N MET A 155 1.03 20.43 -3.69
CA MET A 155 1.49 19.46 -4.69
C MET A 155 2.01 18.16 -4.08
N ASP A 156 2.73 18.24 -2.97
CA ASP A 156 3.26 17.08 -2.25
C ASP A 156 2.15 16.16 -1.73
N LYS A 157 1.09 16.75 -1.18
CA LYS A 157 -0.08 15.99 -0.72
C LYS A 157 -0.87 15.38 -1.87
N TYR A 158 -1.11 16.09 -2.98
CA TYR A 158 -1.73 15.49 -4.17
C TYR A 158 -0.88 14.34 -4.74
N THR A 159 0.43 14.50 -4.73
CA THR A 159 1.37 13.46 -5.17
C THR A 159 1.30 12.24 -4.26
N SER A 160 1.34 12.42 -2.94
CA SER A 160 1.15 11.34 -1.97
C SER A 160 -0.18 10.62 -2.16
N MET A 161 -1.27 11.38 -2.33
CA MET A 161 -2.59 10.81 -2.61
C MET A 161 -2.61 9.98 -3.90
N ARG A 162 -1.92 10.40 -4.97
CA ARG A 162 -1.80 9.59 -6.20
C ARG A 162 -0.97 8.33 -6.00
N ILE A 163 0.15 8.41 -5.29
CA ILE A 163 0.99 7.26 -4.95
C ILE A 163 0.17 6.18 -4.22
N PHE A 164 -0.67 6.60 -3.28
CA PHE A 164 -1.51 5.69 -2.50
C PHE A 164 -2.93 5.49 -3.08
N ASN A 165 -3.16 5.94 -4.32
CA ASN A 165 -4.40 5.77 -5.06
C ASN A 165 -5.65 6.30 -4.31
N VAL A 166 -5.54 7.45 -3.66
CA VAL A 166 -6.68 8.17 -3.07
C VAL A 166 -7.41 8.89 -4.21
N THR A 167 -8.69 8.54 -4.42
CA THR A 167 -9.55 9.10 -5.47
C THR A 167 -10.82 9.71 -4.86
N PRO A 168 -11.54 10.59 -5.57
CA PRO A 168 -12.82 11.10 -5.10
C PRO A 168 -13.83 10.00 -4.72
N GLU A 169 -13.84 8.91 -5.49
CA GLU A 169 -14.69 7.74 -5.23
C GLU A 169 -14.28 7.07 -3.90
N TYR A 170 -12.98 6.89 -3.66
CA TYR A 170 -12.50 6.34 -2.40
C TYR A 170 -12.87 7.21 -1.19
N VAL A 171 -12.76 8.53 -1.31
CA VAL A 171 -13.21 9.47 -0.27
C VAL A 171 -14.70 9.29 -0.01
N ALA A 172 -15.52 9.23 -1.07
CA ALA A 172 -16.96 9.01 -0.93
C ALA A 172 -17.28 7.67 -0.23
N GLU A 173 -16.57 6.59 -0.57
CA GLU A 173 -16.75 5.29 0.08
C GLU A 173 -16.35 5.32 1.57
N MET A 174 -15.31 6.08 1.95
CA MET A 174 -14.92 6.25 3.36
C MET A 174 -15.96 7.05 4.14
N ARG A 175 -16.53 8.09 3.53
CA ARG A 175 -17.67 8.84 4.08
C ARG A 175 -18.91 7.94 4.23
N ASP A 176 -19.24 7.12 3.24
CA ASP A 176 -20.35 6.17 3.35
C ASP A 176 -20.07 5.09 4.43
N ALA A 177 -18.80 4.81 4.70
CA ALA A 177 -18.35 4.04 5.84
C ALA A 177 -18.28 4.86 7.15
N GLY A 178 -18.87 6.05 7.22
CA GLY A 178 -19.02 6.88 8.42
C GLY A 178 -17.77 7.64 8.88
N PHE A 179 -16.82 7.89 7.96
CA PHE A 179 -15.63 8.69 8.20
C PHE A 179 -15.65 9.94 7.31
N ASP A 180 -16.45 10.93 7.71
CA ASP A 180 -16.89 12.03 6.82
C ASP A 180 -15.91 13.22 6.73
N HIS A 181 -14.83 13.21 7.53
CA HIS A 181 -13.91 14.34 7.70
C HIS A 181 -12.46 13.89 7.83
N LEU A 182 -12.03 12.96 6.98
CA LEU A 182 -10.64 12.51 6.95
C LEU A 182 -9.76 13.58 6.29
N SER A 183 -8.61 13.90 6.89
CA SER A 183 -7.58 14.69 6.22
C SER A 183 -6.95 13.93 5.05
N ALA A 184 -6.17 14.60 4.20
CA ALA A 184 -5.40 13.93 3.16
C ALA A 184 -4.42 12.88 3.75
N ASP A 185 -3.85 13.18 4.92
CA ASP A 185 -2.95 12.27 5.63
C ASP A 185 -3.67 11.05 6.20
N ASP A 186 -4.89 11.22 6.68
CA ASP A 186 -5.72 10.10 7.13
C ASP A 186 -6.06 9.17 5.97
N LEU A 187 -6.45 9.71 4.81
CA LEU A 187 -6.75 8.93 3.61
C LEU A 187 -5.53 8.18 3.06
N VAL A 188 -4.36 8.79 3.13
CA VAL A 188 -3.09 8.14 2.79
C VAL A 188 -2.79 7.02 3.79
N THR A 189 -2.95 7.29 5.08
CA THR A 189 -2.75 6.32 6.17
C THR A 189 -3.67 5.10 6.02
N THR A 190 -4.95 5.31 5.68
CA THR A 190 -5.89 4.22 5.47
C THR A 190 -5.49 3.34 4.29
N ARG A 191 -4.96 3.93 3.22
CA ARG A 191 -4.42 3.18 2.07
C ARG A 191 -3.17 2.38 2.43
N ILE A 192 -2.23 2.97 3.17
CA ILE A 192 -1.00 2.31 3.64
C ILE A 192 -1.33 1.09 4.51
N HIS A 193 -2.21 1.27 5.50
CA HIS A 193 -2.56 0.22 6.45
C HIS A 193 -3.72 -0.67 5.99
N LYS A 194 -4.23 -0.45 4.77
CA LYS A 194 -5.33 -1.22 4.17
C LYS A 194 -6.62 -1.16 5.01
N VAL A 195 -6.88 -0.03 5.66
CA VAL A 195 -8.18 0.26 6.29
C VAL A 195 -9.15 0.64 5.17
N THR A 196 -9.80 -0.37 4.58
CA THR A 196 -10.75 -0.19 3.48
C THR A 196 -12.17 0.04 4.01
N PRO A 197 -13.07 0.68 3.23
CA PRO A 197 -14.50 0.77 3.54
C PRO A 197 -15.12 -0.59 3.86
N ASP A 198 -14.68 -1.64 3.15
CA ASP A 198 -15.13 -3.01 3.39
C ASP A 198 -14.68 -3.55 4.74
N TYR A 199 -13.41 -3.34 5.10
CA TYR A 199 -12.89 -3.73 6.40
C TYR A 199 -13.61 -3.02 7.56
N ILE A 200 -13.91 -1.72 7.40
CA ILE A 200 -14.69 -0.95 8.37
C ILE A 200 -16.07 -1.59 8.57
N ARG A 201 -16.77 -1.95 7.49
CA ARG A 201 -18.07 -2.62 7.57
C ARG A 201 -17.99 -3.98 8.23
N GLN A 202 -16.95 -4.78 7.94
CA GLN A 202 -16.72 -6.08 8.58
C GLN A 202 -16.53 -5.94 10.10
N MET A 203 -15.69 -5.01 10.54
CA MET A 203 -15.49 -4.72 11.97
C MET A 203 -16.81 -4.34 12.65
N ARG A 204 -17.59 -3.44 12.04
CA ARG A 204 -18.91 -3.05 12.57
C ARG A 204 -19.92 -4.18 12.61
N ALA A 205 -19.96 -5.02 11.58
CA ALA A 205 -20.82 -6.20 11.53
C ALA A 205 -20.47 -7.21 12.64
N ALA A 206 -19.20 -7.28 13.04
CA ALA A 206 -18.73 -8.05 14.19
C ALA A 206 -18.94 -7.34 15.55
N GLY A 207 -19.64 -6.20 15.58
CA GLY A 207 -19.95 -5.46 16.80
C GLY A 207 -18.89 -4.42 17.21
N TRP A 208 -17.83 -4.25 16.42
CA TRP A 208 -16.73 -3.34 16.74
C TRP A 208 -16.92 -1.98 16.06
N LYS A 209 -17.30 -0.98 16.86
CA LYS A 209 -17.34 0.42 16.44
C LYS A 209 -16.07 1.13 16.89
N LEU A 210 -15.06 1.11 16.02
CA LEU A 210 -13.74 1.67 16.28
C LEU A 210 -13.55 3.03 15.60
N SER A 211 -12.72 3.89 16.21
CA SER A 211 -12.14 5.08 15.60
C SER A 211 -11.15 4.71 14.48
N LEU A 212 -10.69 5.72 13.73
CA LEU A 212 -9.75 5.48 12.63
C LEU A 212 -8.42 4.91 13.15
N ASP A 213 -7.85 5.51 14.19
CA ASP A 213 -6.58 5.10 14.77
C ASP A 213 -6.64 3.66 15.30
N GLU A 214 -7.77 3.29 15.92
CA GLU A 214 -8.01 1.92 16.37
C GLU A 214 -8.09 0.94 15.20
N LEU A 215 -8.74 1.29 14.08
CA LEU A 215 -8.77 0.45 12.88
C LEU A 215 -7.39 0.31 12.21
N VAL A 216 -6.58 1.35 12.25
CA VAL A 216 -5.19 1.31 11.78
C VAL A 216 -4.39 0.36 12.68
N SER A 217 -4.54 0.48 13.99
CA SER A 217 -3.91 -0.37 14.99
C SER A 217 -4.31 -1.85 14.83
N THR A 218 -5.59 -2.16 14.60
CA THR A 218 -6.03 -3.54 14.36
C THR A 218 -5.39 -4.13 13.11
N ARG A 219 -5.16 -3.34 12.06
CA ARG A 219 -4.43 -3.77 10.86
C ARG A 219 -2.95 -4.03 11.13
N ILE A 220 -2.29 -3.15 11.90
CA ILE A 220 -0.88 -3.27 12.27
C ILE A 220 -0.65 -4.54 13.12
N HIS A 221 -1.46 -4.73 14.16
CA HIS A 221 -1.34 -5.85 15.09
C HIS A 221 -2.08 -7.11 14.63
N LYS A 222 -2.81 -7.04 13.51
CA LYS A 222 -3.63 -8.11 12.93
C LYS A 222 -4.69 -8.63 13.92
N ALA A 223 -5.31 -7.73 14.68
CA ALA A 223 -6.47 -8.00 15.52
C ALA A 223 -7.74 -7.96 14.65
N THR A 224 -7.99 -9.03 13.90
CA THR A 224 -9.07 -9.08 12.90
C THR A 224 -10.42 -9.46 13.54
N PRO A 225 -11.56 -9.23 12.85
CA PRO A 225 -12.86 -9.73 13.32
C PRO A 225 -12.86 -11.22 13.61
N GLU A 226 -12.17 -12.01 12.79
CA GLU A 226 -12.07 -13.46 12.93
C GLU A 226 -11.31 -13.85 14.20
N PHE A 227 -10.25 -13.12 14.53
CA PHE A 227 -9.51 -13.32 15.77
C PHE A 227 -10.38 -13.00 17.00
N ALA A 228 -11.13 -11.90 16.97
CA ALA A 228 -12.05 -11.55 18.04
C ALA A 228 -13.14 -12.62 18.23
N GLU A 229 -13.72 -13.11 17.13
CA GLU A 229 -14.72 -14.17 17.16
C GLU A 229 -14.15 -15.51 17.69
N GLU A 230 -12.90 -15.83 17.35
CA GLU A 230 -12.23 -17.01 17.89
C GLU A 230 -12.03 -16.90 19.41
N MET A 231 -11.59 -15.75 19.90
CA MET A 231 -11.46 -15.50 21.34
C MET A 231 -12.81 -15.59 22.06
N ARG A 232 -13.89 -15.07 21.45
CA ARG A 232 -15.25 -15.21 21.97
C ARG A 232 -15.67 -16.67 22.10
N LYS A 233 -15.41 -17.51 21.09
CA LYS A 233 -15.67 -18.98 21.14
C LYS A 233 -14.83 -19.69 22.21
N LEU A 234 -13.67 -19.12 22.52
CA LEU A 234 -12.82 -19.56 23.62
C LEU A 234 -13.27 -19.00 24.98
N GLY A 235 -14.46 -18.40 25.10
CA GLY A 235 -14.98 -17.97 26.40
C GLY A 235 -14.48 -16.60 26.84
N TYR A 236 -14.00 -15.77 25.90
CA TYR A 236 -13.68 -14.36 26.14
C TYR A 236 -14.64 -13.45 25.33
N PRO A 237 -15.94 -13.43 25.67
CA PRO A 237 -16.93 -12.70 24.88
C PRO A 237 -16.86 -11.18 25.02
N ASP A 238 -16.30 -10.69 26.13
CA ASP A 238 -16.34 -9.28 26.52
C ASP A 238 -14.95 -8.62 26.45
N LEU A 239 -14.07 -9.10 25.55
CA LEU A 239 -12.78 -8.45 25.33
C LEU A 239 -13.00 -7.02 24.85
N SER A 240 -12.22 -6.09 25.38
CA SER A 240 -12.12 -4.74 24.85
C SER A 240 -11.24 -4.72 23.59
N TYR A 241 -11.23 -3.57 22.90
CA TYR A 241 -10.30 -3.34 21.80
C TYR A 241 -8.84 -3.44 22.29
N ASP A 242 -8.55 -2.86 23.46
CA ASP A 242 -7.22 -2.90 24.07
C ASP A 242 -6.78 -4.33 24.38
N ASP A 243 -7.71 -5.17 24.86
CA ASP A 243 -7.42 -6.59 25.13
C ASP A 243 -7.06 -7.34 23.84
N LEU A 244 -7.80 -7.12 22.75
CA LEU A 244 -7.49 -7.77 21.47
C LEU A 244 -6.11 -7.37 20.96
N ILE A 245 -5.76 -6.08 21.06
CA ILE A 245 -4.44 -5.59 20.68
C ILE A 245 -3.37 -6.19 21.58
N ALA A 246 -3.56 -6.19 22.91
CA ALA A 246 -2.64 -6.79 23.87
C ALA A 246 -2.43 -8.28 23.60
N PHE A 247 -3.50 -9.03 23.29
CA PHE A 247 -3.42 -10.45 22.95
C PHE A 247 -2.54 -10.66 21.70
N ARG A 248 -2.71 -9.84 20.66
CA ARG A 248 -1.88 -9.91 19.45
C ARG A 248 -0.42 -9.55 19.72
N ILE A 249 -0.16 -8.48 20.46
CA ILE A 249 1.20 -8.02 20.81
C ILE A 249 1.94 -9.08 21.63
N HIS A 250 1.29 -9.61 22.68
CA HIS A 250 1.88 -10.58 23.58
C HIS A 250 1.71 -12.04 23.12
N LYS A 251 1.14 -12.24 21.93
CA LYS A 251 0.95 -13.56 21.31
C LYS A 251 0.15 -14.51 22.21
N VAL A 252 -0.92 -14.02 22.81
CA VAL A 252 -1.97 -14.86 23.41
C VAL A 252 -2.73 -15.51 22.26
N THR A 253 -2.46 -16.77 21.99
CA THR A 253 -3.07 -17.51 20.86
C THR A 253 -4.20 -18.43 21.31
N PRO A 254 -5.09 -18.83 20.38
CA PRO A 254 -6.09 -19.87 20.62
C PRO A 254 -5.50 -21.15 21.21
N GLU A 255 -4.35 -21.57 20.69
CA GLU A 255 -3.61 -22.77 21.12
C GLU A 255 -3.11 -22.61 22.54
N PHE A 256 -2.51 -21.47 22.89
CA PHE A 256 -2.07 -21.19 24.25
C PHE A 256 -3.22 -21.31 25.25
N ILE A 257 -4.40 -20.77 24.93
CA ILE A 257 -5.59 -20.87 25.78
C ILE A 257 -6.08 -22.33 25.90
N LYS A 258 -6.07 -23.10 24.81
CA LYS A 258 -6.47 -24.52 24.81
C LYS A 258 -5.51 -25.36 25.65
N ASP A 259 -4.20 -25.17 25.47
CA ASP A 259 -3.16 -25.85 26.25
C ASP A 259 -3.31 -25.59 27.75
N LEU A 260 -3.63 -24.36 28.14
CA LEU A 260 -3.89 -24.01 29.54
C LEU A 260 -5.10 -24.77 30.10
N ARG A 261 -6.20 -24.90 29.34
CA ARG A 261 -7.35 -25.70 29.77
C ARG A 261 -7.02 -27.18 29.92
N GLU A 262 -6.26 -27.75 29.00
CA GLU A 262 -5.79 -29.14 29.12
C GLU A 262 -4.95 -29.38 30.38
N LEU A 263 -4.27 -28.32 30.86
CA LEU A 263 -3.51 -28.33 32.10
C LEU A 263 -4.36 -28.04 33.35
N GLY A 264 -5.67 -27.83 33.20
CA GLY A 264 -6.63 -27.57 34.28
C GLY A 264 -6.79 -26.09 34.63
N TYR A 265 -6.31 -25.17 33.80
CA TYR A 265 -6.47 -23.73 33.97
C TYR A 265 -7.62 -23.23 33.09
N ASP A 266 -8.84 -23.41 33.59
CA ASP A 266 -10.04 -22.89 32.96
C ASP A 266 -10.27 -21.42 33.34
N HIS A 267 -10.78 -20.62 32.40
CA HIS A 267 -11.20 -19.22 32.63
C HIS A 267 -10.11 -18.28 33.19
N VAL A 268 -8.86 -18.43 32.75
CA VAL A 268 -7.79 -17.45 33.05
C VAL A 268 -8.19 -16.07 32.54
N SER A 269 -8.16 -15.02 33.36
CA SER A 269 -8.53 -13.66 32.90
C SER A 269 -7.65 -13.17 31.75
N ALA A 270 -8.15 -12.24 30.94
CA ALA A 270 -7.42 -11.64 29.82
C ALA A 270 -6.07 -11.04 30.29
N ASP A 271 -6.08 -10.27 31.38
CA ASP A 271 -4.88 -9.70 32.00
C ASP A 271 -3.86 -10.76 32.41
N ASN A 272 -4.34 -11.86 32.99
CA ASN A 272 -3.46 -12.96 33.39
C ASN A 272 -2.89 -13.69 32.18
N LEU A 273 -3.67 -13.92 31.11
CA LEU A 273 -3.15 -14.51 29.88
C LEU A 273 -2.03 -13.65 29.29
N VAL A 274 -2.22 -12.34 29.23
CA VAL A 274 -1.21 -11.39 28.76
C VAL A 274 0.01 -11.44 29.67
N SER A 275 -0.18 -11.39 30.99
CA SER A 275 0.90 -11.45 31.99
C SER A 275 1.70 -12.76 31.89
N MET A 276 1.03 -13.90 31.74
CA MET A 276 1.68 -15.19 31.52
C MET A 276 2.57 -15.16 30.28
N ARG A 277 2.13 -14.54 29.18
CA ARG A 277 2.96 -14.38 27.98
C ARG A 277 4.15 -13.44 28.21
N ILE A 278 3.96 -12.31 28.89
CA ILE A 278 5.02 -11.35 29.22
C ILE A 278 6.12 -12.02 30.05
N PHE A 279 5.73 -12.75 31.11
CA PHE A 279 6.66 -13.40 32.03
C PHE A 279 7.05 -14.83 31.61
N LYS A 280 6.65 -15.25 30.40
CA LYS A 280 6.99 -16.56 29.81
C LYS A 280 6.57 -17.75 30.70
N VAL A 281 5.38 -17.66 31.28
CA VAL A 281 4.67 -18.81 31.88
C VAL A 281 4.08 -19.63 30.72
N THR A 282 4.81 -20.64 30.26
CA THR A 282 4.39 -21.50 29.15
C THR A 282 3.68 -22.77 29.63
N PRO A 283 2.89 -23.44 28.78
CA PRO A 283 2.32 -24.74 29.10
C PRO A 283 3.39 -25.77 29.50
N GLU A 284 4.57 -25.75 28.87
CA GLU A 284 5.70 -26.62 29.20
C GLU A 284 6.21 -26.37 30.62
N TYR A 285 6.38 -25.10 31.00
CA TYR A 285 6.77 -24.74 32.37
C TYR A 285 5.79 -25.27 33.42
N ILE A 286 4.50 -25.22 33.12
CA ILE A 286 3.44 -25.76 34.00
C ILE A 286 3.51 -27.30 34.05
N ARG A 287 3.76 -27.97 32.92
CA ARG A 287 3.96 -29.43 32.85
C ARG A 287 5.18 -29.86 33.67
N ASP A 288 6.28 -29.11 33.62
CA ASP A 288 7.49 -29.39 34.40
C ASP A 288 7.24 -29.29 35.91
N LEU A 289 6.50 -28.25 36.34
CA LEU A 289 6.07 -28.11 37.74
C LEU A 289 5.21 -29.28 38.18
N LYS A 290 4.25 -29.68 37.35
CA LYS A 290 3.39 -30.85 37.60
C LYS A 290 4.20 -32.13 37.72
N ALA A 291 5.17 -32.35 36.84
CA ALA A 291 6.09 -33.50 36.87
C ALA A 291 7.01 -33.49 38.10
N ALA A 292 7.35 -32.31 38.62
CA ALA A 292 8.10 -32.13 39.86
C ALA A 292 7.24 -32.30 41.14
N GLY A 293 5.94 -32.55 41.01
CA GLY A 293 5.01 -32.77 42.12
C GLY A 293 4.20 -31.54 42.54
N TYR A 294 4.40 -30.38 41.90
CA TYR A 294 3.62 -29.17 42.17
C TYR A 294 2.44 -29.07 41.20
N SER A 295 1.24 -29.41 41.68
CA SER A 295 -0.01 -29.35 40.91
C SER A 295 -0.96 -28.29 41.45
N GLY A 296 -1.81 -27.71 40.59
CA GLY A 296 -2.86 -26.78 41.01
C GLY A 296 -2.36 -25.45 41.55
N ILE A 297 -1.20 -24.97 41.09
CA ILE A 297 -0.63 -23.68 41.50
C ILE A 297 -1.50 -22.56 40.90
N PRO A 298 -2.02 -21.60 41.68
CA PRO A 298 -2.79 -20.48 41.12
C PRO A 298 -2.01 -19.70 40.05
N VAL A 299 -2.71 -19.16 39.05
CA VAL A 299 -2.09 -18.49 37.89
C VAL A 299 -1.19 -17.33 38.34
N GLU A 300 -1.67 -16.53 39.29
CA GLU A 300 -0.92 -15.40 39.85
C GLU A 300 0.37 -15.88 40.48
N LYS A 301 0.36 -17.06 41.10
CA LYS A 301 1.56 -17.64 41.70
C LYS A 301 2.54 -18.16 40.65
N LEU A 302 2.06 -18.75 39.55
CA LEU A 302 2.92 -19.11 38.42
C LEU A 302 3.63 -17.90 37.82
N ILE A 303 2.91 -16.79 37.69
CA ILE A 303 3.46 -15.51 37.23
C ILE A 303 4.51 -14.99 38.22
N ASP A 304 4.18 -14.95 39.51
CA ASP A 304 5.07 -14.53 40.59
C ASP A 304 6.37 -15.34 40.62
N MET A 305 6.28 -16.65 40.43
CA MET A 305 7.45 -17.54 40.35
C MET A 305 8.39 -17.17 39.19
N LYS A 306 7.84 -16.80 38.02
CA LYS A 306 8.63 -16.34 36.87
C LYS A 306 9.24 -14.96 37.09
N ILE A 307 8.50 -14.04 37.69
CA ILE A 307 9.00 -12.69 38.05
C ILE A 307 10.23 -12.82 38.96
N HIS A 308 10.14 -13.67 39.99
CA HIS A 308 11.21 -13.88 40.97
C HIS A 308 12.27 -14.90 40.52
N ARG A 309 12.20 -15.41 39.28
CA ARG A 309 13.12 -16.40 38.72
C ARG A 309 13.35 -17.61 39.63
N ILE A 310 12.27 -18.13 40.23
CA ILE A 310 12.34 -19.27 41.13
C ILE A 310 12.82 -20.50 40.34
N ASP A 311 13.94 -21.06 40.80
CA ASP A 311 14.54 -22.26 40.24
C ASP A 311 13.79 -23.49 40.76
N ILE A 312 13.06 -24.15 39.87
CA ILE A 312 12.23 -25.32 40.18
C ILE A 312 13.09 -26.47 40.71
N THR A 313 14.36 -26.55 40.30
CA THR A 313 15.29 -27.60 40.76
C THR A 313 15.63 -27.47 42.24
N LYS A 314 15.43 -26.28 42.82
CA LYS A 314 15.72 -25.97 44.23
C LYS A 314 14.50 -26.07 45.14
N LEU A 315 13.33 -26.44 44.61
CA LEU A 315 12.11 -26.59 45.42
C LEU A 315 11.97 -28.01 46.02
N LYS A 316 12.73 -28.99 45.53
CA LYS A 316 12.83 -30.35 46.09
C LYS A 316 13.70 -30.38 47.34
#